data_AF-A0AA96U7Q8-F1
#
_entry.id   AF-A0AA96U7Q8-F1
#
_cell.length_a   1.000
_cell.length_b   1.000
_cell.length_c   1.000
_cell.angle_alpha   90.00
_cell.angle_beta   90.00
_cell.angle_gamma   90.00
#
_symmetry.space_group_name_H-M   'P 1'
#
loop_
_entity.id
_entity.type
_entity.pdbx_description
1 polymer ?
#
loop_
_entity_poly.entity_id
_entity_poly.type
_entity_poly.pdbx_seq_one_letter_code
_entity_poly.pdbx_strand_id
1 'polypeptide(L)'
;MKPWVVLFPVLLLSGCAGSPLGNLLTNQRYQTTSDITASWVGASEDDLVTSWGAPKNSYALSDGYSKIIGYDYVWLTNASRSAEWGYVPDYARCEQRFMIERGMVTRWYSSGDCPKRPSGAKLIPASTPVPKPTL
;
A
#
# COMPACT_ATOMS: atom_id res chain seq x y z
N MET A 1 19.54 -61.98 2.87
CA MET A 1 18.92 -61.32 4.04
C MET A 1 19.37 -59.87 4.03
N LYS A 2 18.46 -58.91 3.80
CA LYS A 2 18.80 -57.48 3.71
C LYS A 2 17.68 -56.71 4.42
N PRO A 3 17.96 -55.94 5.48
CA PRO A 3 16.91 -55.26 6.23
C PRO A 3 16.48 -54.01 5.47
N TRP A 4 15.18 -53.89 5.24
CA TRP A 4 14.57 -52.71 4.66
C TRP A 4 14.35 -51.70 5.79
N VAL A 5 15.17 -50.65 5.84
CA VAL A 5 14.96 -49.52 6.74
C VAL A 5 13.87 -48.65 6.12
N VAL A 6 12.68 -48.64 6.72
CA VAL A 6 11.59 -47.73 6.34
C VAL A 6 11.88 -46.37 6.97
N LEU A 7 12.43 -45.45 6.18
CA LEU A 7 12.58 -44.05 6.57
C LEU A 7 11.23 -43.34 6.34
N PHE A 8 10.51 -43.04 7.41
CA PHE A 8 9.32 -42.18 7.37
C PHE A 8 9.78 -40.71 7.26
N PRO A 9 9.49 -39.98 6.16
CA PRO A 9 9.76 -38.56 6.12
C PRO A 9 8.66 -37.86 6.93
N VAL A 10 9.02 -37.34 8.11
CA VAL A 10 8.18 -36.40 8.85
C VAL A 10 8.16 -35.09 8.06
N LEU A 11 7.14 -34.92 7.22
CA LEU A 11 6.77 -33.66 6.59
C LEU A 11 6.27 -32.69 7.67
N LEU A 12 7.19 -31.95 8.29
CA LEU A 12 6.84 -30.75 9.05
C LEU A 12 6.49 -29.62 8.05
N LEU A 13 5.26 -29.63 7.57
CA LEU A 13 4.65 -28.49 6.88
C LEU A 13 4.37 -27.38 7.92
N SER A 14 5.41 -26.63 8.30
CA SER A 14 5.24 -25.37 9.03
C SER A 14 4.76 -24.28 8.07
N GLY A 15 3.51 -24.40 7.61
CA GLY A 15 2.87 -23.46 6.68
C GLY A 15 1.87 -22.55 7.37
N CYS A 16 2.33 -21.55 8.13
CA CYS A 16 1.48 -20.48 8.66
C CYS A 16 2.14 -19.09 8.59
N ALA A 17 2.95 -18.81 7.58
CA ALA A 17 3.38 -17.44 7.32
C ALA A 17 2.28 -16.73 6.49
N GLY A 18 1.65 -15.70 7.06
CA GLY A 18 0.69 -14.83 6.35
C GLY A 18 -0.81 -15.16 6.50
N SER A 19 -1.18 -16.18 7.31
CA SER A 19 -2.58 -16.41 7.68
C SER A 19 -3.04 -15.41 8.76
N PRO A 20 -4.32 -14.98 8.79
CA PRO A 20 -4.82 -14.04 9.80
C PRO A 20 -4.57 -14.52 11.24
N LEU A 21 -4.76 -15.82 11.49
CA LEU A 21 -4.48 -16.47 12.77
C LEU A 21 -2.97 -16.53 13.09
N GLY A 22 -2.13 -16.84 12.10
CA GLY A 22 -0.67 -16.86 12.27
C GLY A 22 -0.12 -15.49 12.63
N ASN A 23 -0.62 -14.42 12.00
CA ASN A 23 -0.21 -13.04 12.27
C ASN A 23 -0.59 -12.55 13.67
N LEU A 24 -1.74 -12.99 14.20
CA LEU A 24 -2.13 -12.70 15.58
C LEU A 24 -1.18 -13.38 16.58
N LEU A 25 -0.81 -14.64 16.32
CA LEU A 25 0.12 -15.39 17.16
C LEU A 25 1.54 -14.81 17.13
N THR A 26 1.97 -14.27 15.99
CA THR A 26 3.28 -13.62 15.84
C THR A 26 3.28 -12.11 16.15
N ASN A 27 2.13 -11.55 16.57
CA ASN A 27 1.94 -10.12 16.85
C ASN A 27 2.38 -9.20 15.68
N GLN A 28 1.94 -9.55 14.47
CA GLN A 28 2.25 -8.84 13.22
C GLN A 28 0.99 -8.30 12.56
N ARG A 29 1.13 -7.19 11.84
CA ARG A 29 0.09 -6.63 10.96
C ARG A 29 0.64 -6.41 9.56
N TYR A 30 -0.24 -6.37 8.57
CA TYR A 30 0.15 -5.96 7.22
C TYR A 30 0.42 -4.46 7.17
N GLN A 31 1.40 -4.06 6.36
CA GLN A 31 1.54 -2.68 5.92
C GLN A 31 0.27 -2.23 5.21
N THR A 32 -0.14 -1.01 5.53
CA THR A 32 -1.28 -0.31 4.93
C THR A 32 -0.78 0.67 3.87
N THR A 33 -1.71 1.21 3.08
CA THR A 33 -1.38 2.32 2.17
C THR A 33 -0.77 3.51 2.92
N SER A 34 -1.25 3.81 4.14
CA SER A 34 -0.66 4.85 4.99
C SER A 34 0.79 4.55 5.36
N ASP A 35 1.12 3.30 5.70
CA ASP A 35 2.51 2.92 6.03
C ASP A 35 3.45 3.12 4.83
N ILE A 36 3.01 2.71 3.63
CA ILE A 36 3.80 2.88 2.41
C ILE A 36 3.95 4.37 2.08
N THR A 37 2.86 5.13 2.10
CA THR A 37 2.88 6.55 1.75
C THR A 37 3.74 7.34 2.74
N ALA A 38 3.63 7.07 4.04
CA ALA A 38 4.47 7.69 5.07
C ALA A 38 5.96 7.34 4.94
N SER A 39 6.29 6.14 4.44
CA SER A 39 7.68 5.71 4.30
C SER A 39 8.50 6.52 3.29
N TRP A 40 7.84 7.30 2.44
CA TRP A 40 8.50 8.21 1.50
C TRP A 40 8.92 9.53 2.11
N VAL A 41 8.48 9.88 3.33
CA VAL A 41 8.94 11.10 4.00
C VAL A 41 10.46 11.04 4.19
N GLY A 42 11.16 12.05 3.67
CA GLY A 42 12.61 12.15 3.65
C GLY A 42 13.27 11.61 2.36
N ALA A 43 12.53 10.95 1.47
CA ALA A 43 13.04 10.54 0.16
C ALA A 43 13.07 11.73 -0.82
N SER A 44 13.89 11.61 -1.86
CA SER A 44 13.88 12.59 -2.96
C SER A 44 12.63 12.44 -3.83
N GLU A 45 12.24 13.52 -4.48
CA GLU A 45 11.17 13.48 -5.47
C GLU A 45 11.50 12.52 -6.62
N ASP A 46 12.75 12.54 -7.09
CA ASP A 46 13.18 11.70 -8.22
C ASP A 46 13.07 10.22 -7.88
N ASP A 47 13.43 9.81 -6.66
CA ASP A 47 13.28 8.42 -6.20
C ASP A 47 11.80 8.02 -6.14
N LEU A 48 10.95 8.91 -5.64
CA LEU A 48 9.51 8.69 -5.55
C LEU A 48 8.90 8.52 -6.96
N VAL A 49 9.19 9.44 -7.88
CA VAL A 49 8.67 9.42 -9.25
C VAL A 49 9.23 8.24 -10.04
N THR A 50 10.48 7.85 -9.82
CA THR A 50 11.08 6.67 -10.46
C THR A 50 10.40 5.39 -9.99
N SER A 51 10.01 5.31 -8.71
CA SER A 51 9.39 4.14 -8.12
C SER A 51 7.88 4.03 -8.42
N TRP A 52 7.16 5.16 -8.39
CA TRP A 52 5.70 5.21 -8.54
C TRP A 52 5.24 5.56 -9.95
N GLY A 53 6.14 6.04 -10.80
CA GLY A 53 5.83 6.61 -12.11
C GLY A 53 5.50 8.10 -12.03
N ALA A 54 5.15 8.68 -13.17
CA ALA A 54 4.81 10.10 -13.25
C ALA A 54 3.53 10.41 -12.43
N PRO A 55 3.52 11.50 -11.62
CA PRO A 55 2.34 11.91 -10.89
C PRO A 55 1.24 12.37 -11.86
N LYS A 56 -0.03 12.16 -11.50
CA LYS A 56 -1.16 12.61 -12.32
C LYS A 56 -1.37 14.11 -12.28
N ASN A 57 -1.01 14.73 -11.17
CA ASN A 57 -1.12 16.16 -10.97
C ASN A 57 0.07 16.69 -10.18
N SER A 58 0.47 17.91 -10.49
CA SER A 58 1.51 18.65 -9.79
C SER A 58 1.08 20.11 -9.67
N TYR A 59 1.19 20.66 -8.46
CA TYR A 59 0.84 22.05 -8.17
C TYR A 59 2.02 22.73 -7.48
N ALA A 60 2.63 23.70 -8.16
CA ALA A 60 3.66 24.55 -7.56
C ALA A 60 3.03 25.55 -6.58
N LEU A 61 3.62 25.67 -5.40
CA LEU A 61 3.19 26.64 -4.40
C LEU A 61 3.81 28.01 -4.70
N SER A 62 3.21 29.06 -4.14
CA SER A 62 3.62 30.45 -4.37
C SER A 62 5.02 30.79 -3.83
N ASP A 63 5.60 29.94 -3.00
CA ASP A 63 6.95 30.10 -2.47
C ASP A 63 8.06 29.78 -3.50
N GLY A 64 7.70 29.15 -4.63
CA GLY A 64 8.61 28.83 -5.73
C GLY A 64 9.55 27.65 -5.48
N TYR A 65 9.56 27.07 -4.28
CA TYR A 65 10.44 25.96 -3.90
C TYR A 65 9.69 24.72 -3.45
N SER A 66 8.38 24.85 -3.23
CA SER A 66 7.53 23.77 -2.77
C SER A 66 6.48 23.45 -3.82
N LYS A 67 6.09 22.19 -3.86
CA LYS A 67 4.99 21.74 -4.72
C LYS A 67 4.30 20.53 -4.12
N ILE A 68 3.05 20.33 -4.52
CA ILE A 68 2.29 19.15 -4.17
C ILE A 68 2.18 18.30 -5.43
N ILE A 69 2.64 17.06 -5.36
CA ILE A 69 2.40 16.06 -6.41
C ILE A 69 1.34 15.07 -5.94
N GLY A 70 0.51 14.61 -6.87
CA GLY A 70 -0.62 13.74 -6.59
C GLY A 70 -0.67 12.51 -7.48
N TYR A 71 -1.04 11.40 -6.85
CA TYR A 71 -1.35 10.12 -7.46
C TYR A 71 -2.80 9.81 -7.11
N ASP A 72 -3.68 9.86 -8.11
CA ASP A 72 -5.11 9.60 -7.96
C ASP A 72 -5.47 8.36 -8.75
N TYR A 73 -6.09 7.37 -8.12
CA TYR A 73 -6.51 6.14 -8.77
C TYR A 73 -8.03 6.01 -8.63
N VAL A 74 -8.71 5.90 -9.77
CA VAL A 74 -10.15 5.68 -9.84
C VAL A 74 -10.40 4.37 -10.56
N TRP A 75 -11.21 3.48 -9.98
CA TRP A 75 -11.62 2.23 -10.61
C TRP A 75 -13.08 1.92 -10.33
N LEU A 76 -13.70 1.19 -11.27
CA LEU A 76 -15.07 0.69 -11.12
C LEU A 76 -15.12 -0.38 -10.03
N THR A 77 -16.02 -0.22 -9.05
CA THR A 77 -16.21 -1.21 -7.97
C THR A 77 -17.33 -2.18 -8.26
N ASN A 78 -18.33 -1.77 -9.03
CA ASN A 78 -19.46 -2.62 -9.38
C ASN A 78 -19.90 -2.39 -10.82
N ALA A 79 -19.37 -3.16 -11.77
CA ALA A 79 -19.77 -3.16 -13.18
C ALA A 79 -20.81 -4.25 -13.52
N SER A 80 -21.26 -5.04 -12.53
CA SER A 80 -22.02 -6.28 -12.77
C SER A 80 -23.38 -6.08 -13.46
N ARG A 81 -23.93 -4.88 -13.40
CA ARG A 81 -25.24 -4.51 -13.95
C ARG A 81 -25.16 -3.47 -15.08
N SER A 82 -24.00 -3.34 -15.72
CA SER A 82 -23.76 -2.28 -16.71
C SER A 82 -24.69 -2.29 -17.92
N ALA A 83 -25.42 -3.39 -18.15
CA ALA A 83 -26.40 -3.53 -19.24
C ALA A 83 -27.84 -3.16 -18.83
N GLU A 84 -28.11 -2.89 -17.55
CA GLU A 84 -29.46 -2.52 -17.07
C GLU A 84 -29.76 -1.04 -17.35
N TRP A 85 -30.98 -0.75 -17.82
CA TRP A 85 -31.43 0.62 -18.07
C TRP A 85 -31.50 1.40 -16.74
N GLY A 86 -30.88 2.58 -16.69
CA GLY A 86 -30.83 3.42 -15.48
C GLY A 86 -29.71 3.05 -14.50
N TYR A 87 -28.81 2.14 -14.86
CA TYR A 87 -27.63 1.82 -14.06
C TYR A 87 -26.65 3.02 -13.95
N VAL A 88 -26.22 3.29 -12.71
CA VAL A 88 -25.18 4.28 -12.39
C VAL A 88 -23.96 3.54 -11.84
N PRO A 89 -22.78 3.66 -12.46
CA PRO A 89 -21.58 2.97 -11.99
C PRO A 89 -21.06 3.55 -10.68
N ASP A 90 -20.69 2.65 -9.77
CA ASP A 90 -19.95 2.98 -8.56
C ASP A 90 -18.44 2.96 -8.83
N TYR A 91 -17.75 3.97 -8.30
CA TYR A 91 -16.32 4.12 -8.40
C TYR A 91 -15.69 4.20 -7.02
N ALA A 92 -14.57 3.50 -6.85
CA ALA A 92 -13.64 3.75 -5.76
C ALA A 92 -12.61 4.77 -6.21
N ARG A 93 -12.23 5.66 -5.29
CA ARG A 93 -11.18 6.65 -5.53
C ARG A 93 -10.15 6.60 -4.43
N CYS A 94 -8.89 6.40 -4.79
CA CYS A 94 -7.75 6.46 -3.89
C CYS A 94 -6.90 7.66 -4.24
N GLU A 95 -6.74 8.57 -3.28
CA GLU A 95 -5.91 9.75 -3.45
C GLU A 95 -4.68 9.66 -2.55
N GLN A 96 -3.52 9.92 -3.13
CA GLN A 96 -2.24 10.01 -2.43
C GLN A 96 -1.52 11.27 -2.89
N ARG A 97 -1.09 12.11 -1.95
CA ARG A 97 -0.39 13.36 -2.25
C ARG A 97 0.89 13.46 -1.44
N PHE A 98 1.89 14.11 -2.01
CA PHE A 98 3.16 14.38 -1.36
C PHE A 98 3.50 15.86 -1.47
N MET A 99 3.84 16.47 -0.34
CA MET A 99 4.47 17.78 -0.31
C MET A 99 5.94 17.59 -0.59
N ILE A 100 6.42 18.23 -1.65
CA ILE A 100 7.83 18.28 -2.01
C ILE A 100 8.33 19.68 -1.64
N GLU A 101 9.31 19.74 -0.74
CA GLU A 101 9.99 20.99 -0.39
C GLU A 101 11.47 20.80 -0.72
N ARG A 102 12.02 21.66 -1.58
CA ARG A 102 13.43 21.58 -2.03
C ARG A 102 13.82 20.19 -2.58
N GLY A 103 12.91 19.58 -3.34
CA GLY A 103 13.14 18.28 -3.99
C GLY A 103 13.00 17.06 -3.08
N MET A 104 12.54 17.23 -1.82
CA MET A 104 12.37 16.13 -0.86
C MET A 104 10.93 16.03 -0.39
N VAL A 105 10.44 14.82 -0.16
CA VAL A 105 9.11 14.58 0.42
C VAL A 105 9.14 14.95 1.90
N THR A 106 8.37 15.95 2.31
CA THR A 106 8.33 16.39 3.72
C THR A 106 7.02 16.06 4.41
N ARG A 107 5.92 16.02 3.66
CA ARG A 107 4.58 15.68 4.15
C ARG A 107 3.85 14.82 3.14
N TRP A 108 2.85 14.11 3.61
CA TRP A 108 2.07 13.22 2.77
C TRP A 108 0.61 13.20 3.22
N TYR A 109 -0.25 12.81 2.28
CA TYR A 109 -1.67 12.62 2.47
C TYR A 109 -2.13 11.36 1.75
N SER A 110 -3.08 10.65 2.35
CA SER A 110 -3.79 9.57 1.68
C SER A 110 -5.24 9.53 2.15
N SER A 111 -6.17 9.34 1.23
CA SER A 111 -7.60 9.24 1.54
C SER A 111 -8.38 8.45 0.48
N GLY A 112 -9.66 8.22 0.78
CA GLY A 112 -10.59 7.48 -0.07
C GLY A 112 -10.45 5.96 0.08
N ASP A 113 -10.78 5.25 -0.99
CA ASP A 113 -10.87 3.79 -1.07
C ASP A 113 -9.53 3.11 -1.38
N CYS A 114 -8.42 3.71 -0.94
CA CYS A 114 -7.10 3.12 -1.10
C CYS A 114 -7.06 1.70 -0.53
N PRO A 115 -6.39 0.75 -1.21
CA PRO A 115 -6.30 -0.63 -0.75
C PRO A 115 -5.83 -0.70 0.70
N LYS A 116 -6.64 -1.30 1.60
CA LYS A 116 -6.25 -1.49 3.00
C LYS A 116 -4.99 -2.34 3.13
N ARG A 117 -4.83 -3.29 2.20
CA ARG A 117 -3.64 -4.12 2.01
C ARG A 117 -3.16 -3.93 0.57
N PRO A 118 -2.21 -3.02 0.32
CA PRO A 118 -1.61 -2.87 -1.00
C PRO A 118 -0.96 -4.17 -1.47
N SER A 119 -0.87 -4.35 -2.79
CA SER A 119 -0.20 -5.52 -3.37
C SER A 119 1.25 -5.58 -2.88
N GLY A 120 1.71 -6.76 -2.47
CA GLY A 120 3.06 -6.94 -1.91
C GLY A 120 3.26 -6.39 -0.49
N ALA A 121 2.18 -6.03 0.23
CA ALA A 121 2.28 -5.54 1.61
C ALA A 121 3.06 -6.52 2.52
N LYS A 122 4.08 -5.98 3.21
CA LYS A 122 4.91 -6.74 4.14
C LYS A 122 4.25 -6.87 5.51
N LEU A 123 4.65 -7.89 6.27
CA LEU A 123 4.31 -8.02 7.68
C LEU A 123 5.25 -7.14 8.50
N ILE A 124 4.68 -6.28 9.33
CA ILE A 124 5.39 -5.40 10.27
C ILE A 124 4.88 -5.65 11.69
N PRO A 125 5.63 -5.26 12.73
CA PRO A 125 5.19 -5.41 14.11
C PRO A 125 3.83 -4.76 14.34
N ALA A 126 2.91 -5.46 15.02
CA ALA A 126 1.58 -4.92 15.30
C ALA A 126 1.63 -3.70 16.24
N SER A 127 2.72 -3.56 17.02
CA SER A 127 2.98 -2.38 17.84
C SER A 127 3.31 -1.11 17.04
N THR A 128 3.67 -1.23 15.75
CA THR A 128 3.91 -0.06 14.89
C THR A 128 2.56 0.61 14.61
N PRO A 129 2.33 1.84 15.09
CA PRO A 129 1.07 2.53 14.85
C PRO A 129 0.89 2.81 13.37
N VAL A 130 -0.36 2.82 12.89
CA VAL A 130 -0.65 3.27 11.52
C VAL A 130 -0.42 4.79 11.46
N PRO A 131 0.49 5.27 10.59
CA PRO A 131 0.82 6.67 10.52
C PRO A 131 -0.37 7.49 10.00
N LYS A 132 -0.50 8.70 10.51
CA LYS A 132 -1.54 9.65 10.10
C LYS A 132 -0.99 10.61 9.02
N PRO A 133 -1.83 11.05 8.08
CA PRO A 133 -1.49 12.12 7.14
C PRO A 133 -0.91 13.35 7.84
N THR A 134 0.02 14.01 7.17
CA THR A 134 0.76 15.18 7.69
C THR A 134 0.62 16.43 6.83
N LEU A 135 -0.04 16.31 5.67
CA LEU A 135 -0.36 17.40 4.74
C LEU A 135 -1.78 17.91 4.98
#